data_AF-A0A933Z6X9-F1
#
_entry.id   AF-A0A933Z6X9-F1
#
_cell.length_a   1.000
_cell.length_b   1.000
_cell.length_c   1.000
_cell.angle_alpha   90.00
_cell.angle_beta   90.00
_cell.angle_gamma   90.00
#
_symmetry.space_group_name_H-M   'P 1'
#
loop_
_entity.id
_entity.type
_entity.pdbx_description
1 polymer ?
#
loop_
_entity_poly.entity_id
_entity_poly.type
_entity_poly.pdbx_seq_one_letter_code
_entity_poly.pdbx_strand_id
1 'polypeptide(L)'
;MFRHWMWRGGLLAVLTLLPSLAWAAGGGGATDIVVVADTRQLAGANFYFSELYNDNITVFAVWAVVLTTACGAVLGVVMDFIMKRTGIDLTKRSIVEH
;
A
#
# COMPACT_ATOMS: atom_id res chain seq x y z
N MET A 1 -38.23 -14.51 -2.40
CA MET A 1 -36.86 -14.81 -2.89
C MET A 1 -36.25 -13.69 -3.74
N PHE A 2 -37.02 -12.96 -4.56
CA PHE A 2 -36.51 -11.87 -5.42
C PHE A 2 -35.94 -10.63 -4.70
N ARG A 3 -36.45 -10.30 -3.49
CA ARG A 3 -36.01 -9.11 -2.74
C ARG A 3 -34.55 -9.14 -2.29
N HIS A 4 -34.02 -10.31 -1.94
CA HIS A 4 -32.61 -10.46 -1.53
C HIS A 4 -31.64 -10.44 -2.72
N TRP A 5 -32.10 -10.85 -3.91
CA TRP A 5 -31.29 -10.83 -5.14
C TRP A 5 -31.11 -9.39 -5.65
N MET A 6 -32.17 -8.58 -5.61
CA MET A 6 -32.08 -7.15 -5.90
C MET A 6 -31.20 -6.40 -4.90
N TRP A 7 -31.24 -6.78 -3.61
CA TRP A 7 -30.39 -6.14 -2.59
C TRP A 7 -28.91 -6.51 -2.74
N ARG A 8 -28.61 -7.77 -3.08
CA ARG A 8 -27.24 -8.23 -3.38
C ARG A 8 -26.70 -7.66 -4.69
N GLY A 9 -27.53 -7.59 -5.74
CA GLY A 9 -27.16 -6.99 -7.03
C GLY A 9 -26.98 -5.47 -6.95
N GLY A 10 -27.83 -4.77 -6.20
CA GLY A 10 -27.69 -3.33 -5.94
C GLY A 10 -26.44 -3.00 -5.12
N LEU A 11 -26.12 -3.82 -4.10
CA LEU A 11 -24.91 -3.65 -3.31
C LEU A 11 -23.64 -3.85 -4.14
N LEU A 12 -23.62 -4.85 -5.02
CA LEU A 12 -22.52 -5.08 -5.96
C LEU A 12 -22.36 -3.92 -6.95
N ALA A 13 -23.47 -3.40 -7.49
CA ALA A 13 -23.43 -2.24 -8.39
C ALA A 13 -22.86 -1.00 -7.69
N VAL A 14 -23.26 -0.74 -6.45
CA VAL A 14 -22.69 0.35 -5.63
C VAL A 14 -21.20 0.13 -5.40
N LEU A 15 -20.77 -1.08 -5.01
CA LEU A 15 -19.36 -1.41 -4.81
C LEU A 15 -18.51 -1.22 -6.07
N THR A 16 -19.04 -1.52 -7.26
CA THR A 16 -18.34 -1.31 -8.54
C THR A 16 -18.29 0.15 -8.98
N LEU A 17 -19.21 0.99 -8.50
CA LEU A 17 -19.28 2.42 -8.84
C LEU A 17 -18.51 3.31 -7.86
N LEU A 18 -18.19 2.82 -6.65
CA LEU A 18 -17.36 3.54 -5.68
C LEU A 18 -15.99 4.00 -6.24
N PRO A 19 -15.24 3.20 -7.01
CA PRO A 19 -13.99 3.66 -7.62
C PRO A 19 -14.19 4.81 -8.61
N SER A 20 -15.31 4.82 -9.35
CA SER A 20 -15.62 5.90 -10.30
C SER A 20 -15.89 7.23 -9.59
N LEU A 21 -16.48 7.19 -8.40
CA LEU A 21 -16.68 8.37 -7.54
C LEU A 21 -15.36 8.84 -6.91
N ALA A 22 -14.46 7.92 -6.57
CA ALA A 22 -13.11 8.25 -6.10
C ALA A 22 -12.27 8.94 -7.20
N TRP A 23 -12.39 8.47 -8.44
CA TRP A 23 -11.78 9.15 -9.60
C TRP A 23 -12.42 10.50 -9.91
N ALA A 24 -13.74 10.64 -9.73
CA ALA A 24 -14.41 11.94 -9.90
C ALA A 24 -14.03 12.95 -8.81
N ALA A 25 -13.86 12.50 -7.56
CA ALA A 25 -13.42 13.34 -6.44
C ALA A 25 -11.93 13.74 -6.53
N GLY A 26 -11.11 12.99 -7.27
CA GLY A 26 -9.70 13.29 -7.50
C GLY A 26 -9.38 13.93 -8.86
N GLY A 27 -10.35 14.05 -9.77
CA GLY A 27 -10.09 14.38 -11.18
C GLY A 27 -10.74 15.66 -11.71
N GLY A 28 -11.65 16.30 -10.98
CA GLY A 28 -12.39 17.46 -11.47
C GLY A 28 -12.43 18.62 -10.47
N GLY A 29 -11.51 19.57 -10.61
CA GLY A 29 -11.65 20.88 -9.98
C GLY A 29 -10.93 21.09 -8.64
N ALA A 30 -9.92 20.27 -8.31
CA ALA A 30 -8.82 20.83 -7.54
C ALA A 30 -8.04 21.73 -8.50
N THR A 31 -8.16 23.05 -8.32
CA THR A 31 -7.17 24.02 -8.81
C THR A 31 -5.79 23.40 -8.67
N ASP A 32 -4.93 23.54 -9.66
CA ASP A 32 -3.56 23.03 -9.72
C ASP A 32 -2.74 23.43 -8.46
N ILE A 33 -3.00 22.73 -7.34
CA ILE A 33 -2.23 22.88 -6.11
C ILE A 33 -0.97 22.09 -6.43
N VAL A 34 0.04 22.83 -6.90
CA VAL A 34 1.37 22.30 -7.09
C VAL A 34 1.90 21.95 -5.69
N VAL A 35 1.71 20.70 -5.30
CA VAL A 35 2.25 20.18 -4.04
C VAL A 35 3.74 19.97 -4.26
N VAL A 36 4.54 20.92 -3.77
CA VAL A 36 6.01 20.87 -3.81
C VAL A 36 6.51 20.55 -2.40
N ALA A 37 7.43 19.60 -2.28
CA ALA A 37 8.13 19.35 -1.03
C ALA A 37 9.09 20.51 -0.74
N ASP A 38 9.01 21.12 0.45
CA ASP A 38 9.98 22.12 0.91
C ASP A 38 11.31 21.43 1.21
N THR A 39 12.39 21.79 0.50
CA THR A 39 13.73 21.19 0.62
C THR A 39 14.72 22.03 1.42
N ARG A 40 14.32 23.22 1.91
CA ARG A 40 15.25 24.27 2.40
C ARG A 40 16.05 23.91 3.65
N GLN A 41 15.57 22.99 4.47
CA GLN A 41 16.23 22.55 5.71
C GLN A 41 16.53 21.05 5.72
N LEU A 42 16.40 20.36 4.58
CA LEU A 42 16.65 18.92 4.49
C LEU A 42 18.09 18.64 4.07
N ALA A 43 18.65 17.58 4.66
CA ALA A 43 19.96 17.06 4.31
C ALA A 43 19.92 15.53 4.21
N GLY A 44 20.88 14.95 3.47
CA GLY A 44 21.05 13.51 3.34
C GLY A 44 19.91 12.83 2.60
N ALA A 45 19.48 11.66 3.08
CA ALA A 45 18.47 10.84 2.41
C ALA A 45 17.11 11.55 2.25
N ASN A 46 16.73 12.37 3.23
CA ASN A 46 15.45 13.09 3.15
C ASN A 46 15.48 14.16 2.06
N PHE A 47 16.62 14.85 1.87
CA PHE A 47 16.79 15.80 0.76
C PHE A 47 16.65 15.08 -0.59
N TYR A 48 17.32 13.93 -0.74
CA TYR A 48 17.25 13.13 -1.96
C TYR A 48 15.81 12.72 -2.31
N PHE A 49 15.05 12.19 -1.35
CA PHE A 49 13.65 11.79 -1.63
C PHE A 49 12.72 12.98 -1.89
N SER A 50 12.93 14.11 -1.22
CA SER A 50 12.15 15.34 -1.44
C SER A 50 12.45 15.99 -2.79
N GLU A 51 13.71 15.99 -3.23
CA GLU A 51 14.10 16.44 -4.57
C GLU A 51 13.51 15.53 -5.64
N LEU A 52 13.56 14.21 -5.43
CA LEU A 52 12.98 13.23 -6.35
C LEU A 52 11.45 13.38 -6.49
N TYR A 53 10.76 13.72 -5.40
CA TYR A 53 9.32 13.98 -5.41
C TYR A 53 8.97 15.20 -6.29
N ASN A 54 9.80 16.25 -6.23
CA ASN A 54 9.61 17.48 -6.99
C ASN A 54 9.99 17.32 -8.48
N ASP A 55 11.08 16.61 -8.77
CA ASP A 55 11.60 16.47 -10.14
C ASP A 55 10.90 15.37 -10.93
N ASN A 56 10.66 14.21 -10.31
CA ASN A 56 10.07 13.06 -10.99
C ASN A 56 9.27 12.14 -10.05
N ILE A 57 7.97 12.40 -9.99
CA ILE A 57 7.02 11.64 -9.16
C ILE A 57 6.98 10.14 -9.47
N THR A 58 7.29 9.72 -10.70
CA THR A 58 7.26 8.29 -11.06
C THR A 58 8.42 7.52 -10.44
N VAL A 59 9.62 8.11 -10.43
CA VAL A 59 10.79 7.49 -9.80
C VAL A 59 10.61 7.49 -8.28
N PHE A 60 10.00 8.54 -7.71
CA PHE A 60 9.62 8.57 -6.29
C PHE A 60 8.66 7.44 -5.93
N ALA A 61 7.62 7.22 -6.74
CA ALA A 61 6.66 6.15 -6.53
C ALA A 61 7.33 4.76 -6.58
N VAL A 62 8.26 4.54 -7.51
CA VAL A 62 9.03 3.28 -7.58
C VAL A 62 9.84 3.07 -6.31
N TRP A 63 10.54 4.10 -5.82
CA TRP A 63 11.28 4.02 -4.55
C TRP A 63 10.35 3.71 -3.37
N ALA A 64 9.18 4.34 -3.31
CA ALA A 64 8.21 4.08 -2.25
C ALA A 64 7.77 2.60 -2.23
N VAL A 65 7.52 2.01 -3.40
CA VAL A 65 7.18 0.58 -3.53
C VAL A 65 8.34 -0.29 -3.07
N VAL A 66 9.56 -0.04 -3.58
CA VAL A 66 10.75 -0.83 -3.24
C VAL A 66 11.03 -0.80 -1.74
N LEU A 67 11.00 0.38 -1.11
CA LEU A 67 11.22 0.54 0.33
C LEU A 67 10.14 -0.17 1.15
N THR A 68 8.88 -0.08 0.73
CA THR A 68 7.77 -0.77 1.41
C THR A 68 7.94 -2.28 1.35
N THR A 69 8.27 -2.83 0.17
CA THR A 69 8.54 -4.26 0.01
C THR A 69 9.75 -4.71 0.81
N ALA A 70 10.83 -3.93 0.81
CA ALA A 70 12.03 -4.22 1.60
C ALA A 70 11.74 -4.23 3.11
N CYS A 71 11.05 -3.22 3.63
CA CYS A 71 10.64 -3.17 5.04
C CYS A 71 9.72 -4.35 5.40
N GLY A 72 8.76 -4.69 4.54
CA GLY A 72 7.88 -5.84 4.75
C GLY A 72 8.64 -7.17 4.80
N ALA A 73 9.59 -7.36 3.89
CA ALA A 73 10.45 -8.55 3.88
C ALA A 73 11.32 -8.64 5.14
N VAL A 74 11.92 -7.52 5.56
CA VAL A 74 12.71 -7.45 6.80
C VAL A 74 11.86 -7.83 8.00
N LEU A 75 10.65 -7.30 8.12
CA LEU A 75 9.72 -7.66 9.20
C LEU A 75 9.36 -9.14 9.20
N GLY A 76 9.12 -9.72 8.02
CA GLY A 76 8.88 -11.16 7.86
C GLY A 76 10.05 -12.01 8.37
N VAL A 77 11.27 -11.67 7.95
CA VAL A 77 12.49 -12.37 8.39
C VAL A 77 12.72 -12.22 9.90
N VAL A 78 12.47 -11.03 10.45
CA VAL A 78 12.56 -10.79 11.90
C VAL A 78 11.53 -11.63 12.66
N MET A 79 10.31 -11.74 12.17
CA MET A 79 9.28 -12.56 12.79
C MET A 79 9.68 -14.04 12.76
N ASP A 80 10.19 -14.54 11.63
CA ASP A 80 10.69 -15.92 11.53
C ASP A 80 11.84 -16.18 12.51
N PHE A 81 12.72 -15.20 12.70
CA PHE A 81 13.81 -15.29 13.67
C PHE A 81 13.30 -15.38 15.11
N ILE A 82 12.31 -14.56 15.48
CA ILE A 82 11.68 -14.58 16.81
C ILE A 82 10.93 -15.90 17.05
N MET A 83 10.20 -16.39 16.05
CA MET A 83 9.42 -17.63 16.12
C MET A 83 10.33 -18.83 16.40
N LYS A 84 11.46 -18.91 15.70
CA LYS A 84 12.49 -19.96 15.91
C LYS A 84 13.08 -19.92 17.32
N ARG A 85 13.28 -18.72 17.90
CA ARG A 85 13.80 -18.55 19.26
C ARG A 85 12.80 -18.96 20.34
N THR A 86 11.50 -18.85 20.06
CA THR A 86 10.41 -19.19 21.00
C THR A 86 10.03 -20.68 20.95
N GLY A 87 10.63 -21.46 20.05
CA GLY A 87 10.42 -22.92 19.97
C GLY A 87 9.22 -23.34 19.10
N ILE A 88 8.58 -22.40 18.38
CA ILE A 88 7.57 -22.71 17.37
C ILE A 88 8.32 -22.87 16.04
N ASP A 89 8.73 -24.11 15.73
CA ASP A 89 9.36 -24.45 14.47
C ASP A 89 8.31 -24.82 13.42
N LEU A 90 7.95 -23.86 12.56
CA LEU A 90 7.02 -24.07 11.44
C LEU A 90 7.70 -24.71 10.22
N THR A 91 9.01 -25.02 10.28
CA THR A 91 9.77 -25.61 9.18
C THR A 91 9.39 -27.08 8.95
N LYS A 92 8.94 -27.79 9.99
CA LYS A 92 8.45 -29.17 9.88
C LYS A 92 6.96 -29.23 10.15
N ARG A 93 6.16 -29.08 9.10
CA ARG A 93 4.75 -29.52 9.14
C ARG A 93 4.74 -31.05 9.14
N SER A 94 4.64 -31.68 10.30
CA SER A 94 4.16 -33.07 10.34
C SER A 94 2.69 -33.03 9.90
N ILE A 95 2.46 -33.28 8.62
CA ILE A 95 1.13 -33.55 8.11
C ILE A 95 0.70 -34.84 8.80
N VAL A 96 -0.04 -34.72 9.91
CA VAL A 96 -0.80 -35.83 10.45
C VAL A 96 -2.03 -35.94 9.55
N GLU A 97 -1.81 -36.47 8.34
CA GLU A 97 -2.88 -37.03 7.52
C GLU A 97 -3.17 -38.41 8.10
N HIS A 98 -4.46 -38.65 8.38
CA HIS A 98 -4.98 -39.98 8.71
C HIS A 98 -4.84 -40.92 7.52
#